data_AF-A0A6B2LYZ0-F1
#
_entry.id   AF-A0A6B2LYZ0-F1
#
_cell.length_a   1.000
_cell.length_b   1.000
_cell.length_c   1.000
_cell.angle_alpha   90.00
_cell.angle_beta   90.00
_cell.angle_gamma   90.00
#
_symmetry.space_group_name_H-M   'P 1'
#
loop_
_entity.id
_entity.type
_entity.pdbx_description
1 polymer ?
#
loop_
_entity_poly.entity_id
_entity_poly.type
_entity_poly.pdbx_seq_one_letter_code
_entity_poly.pdbx_strand_id
1 'polypeptide(L)'
;MKLRTIIACLFLYSVHSASAIISVGGPTTEWVEIIYPGVQSDYLTDQQTGIYEFDIVGSADGSHPGIYTQFDNGGDDLSRTDGELAFRFRVGGNKNPAYFEGLAWVGMDVNGDGVLDLFAGVENPKAATWTISIHDAGTGANISPSTTSISTTPEFSYNSIAGTFDWAPVTSTNDPSATNFDLDGGGETDYFISFKLPFADLVSAINTLVPGTDFDDTKAIAYVAATSTQGNSLNADLNGVEAGRDSTTTWEILGALSPELTADGTPIPEPATYAVLLGLSALILTGRRRLCRD
;
A
#
# COMPACT_ATOMS: atom_id res chain seq x y z
N MET A 1 41.00 -19.04 -36.37
CA MET A 1 40.74 -17.75 -35.71
C MET A 1 39.86 -18.04 -34.50
N LYS A 2 40.39 -17.89 -33.27
CA LYS A 2 39.75 -18.33 -32.02
C LYS A 2 38.75 -17.26 -31.55
N LEU A 3 37.45 -17.54 -31.59
CA LEU A 3 36.42 -16.66 -31.06
C LEU A 3 36.30 -16.90 -29.55
N ARG A 4 36.67 -15.89 -28.76
CA ARG A 4 36.63 -15.92 -27.30
C ARG A 4 35.21 -15.62 -26.83
N THR A 5 34.61 -16.53 -26.06
CA THR A 5 33.36 -16.34 -25.34
C THR A 5 33.57 -15.30 -24.23
N ILE A 6 32.92 -14.15 -24.35
CA ILE A 6 32.80 -13.16 -23.28
C ILE A 6 31.55 -13.55 -22.47
N ILE A 7 31.76 -14.07 -21.26
CA ILE A 7 30.71 -14.18 -20.25
C ILE A 7 30.68 -12.83 -19.54
N ALA A 8 29.64 -12.05 -19.80
CA ALA A 8 29.33 -10.87 -19.01
C ALA A 8 28.59 -11.33 -17.75
N CYS A 9 29.31 -11.46 -16.62
CA CYS A 9 28.68 -11.55 -15.31
C CYS A 9 28.12 -10.16 -14.96
N LEU A 10 26.82 -9.98 -15.11
CA LEU A 10 26.10 -8.83 -14.60
C LEU A 10 25.98 -9.02 -13.08
N PHE A 11 26.91 -8.45 -12.30
CA PHE A 11 26.73 -8.30 -10.86
C PHE A 11 25.74 -7.16 -10.63
N LEU A 12 24.48 -7.49 -10.35
CA LEU A 12 23.53 -6.56 -9.75
C LEU A 12 24.02 -6.30 -8.33
N TYR A 13 24.64 -5.14 -8.11
CA TYR A 13 24.87 -4.61 -6.78
C TYR A 13 23.54 -4.08 -6.25
N SER A 14 22.86 -4.85 -5.41
CA SER A 14 21.80 -4.35 -4.55
C SER A 14 22.43 -3.48 -3.46
N VAL A 15 22.46 -2.17 -3.67
CA VAL A 15 22.69 -1.19 -2.61
C VAL A 15 21.54 -1.31 -1.62
N HIS A 16 21.78 -1.99 -0.50
CA HIS A 16 20.87 -1.96 0.63
C HIS A 16 21.08 -0.61 1.31
N SER A 17 20.12 0.30 1.17
CA SER A 17 20.04 1.47 2.03
C SER A 17 19.78 0.95 3.44
N ALA A 18 20.65 1.29 4.40
CA ALA A 18 20.32 1.10 5.81
C ALA A 18 18.99 1.83 6.06
N SER A 19 17.95 1.11 6.48
CA SER A 19 16.65 1.73 6.70
C SER A 19 16.76 2.69 7.89
N ALA A 20 16.29 3.91 7.69
CA ALA A 20 16.22 4.91 8.75
C ALA A 20 14.91 4.70 9.54
N ILE A 21 14.94 4.98 10.84
CA ILE A 21 13.75 4.96 11.70
C ILE A 21 12.62 5.72 11.02
N ILE A 22 11.45 5.07 10.89
CA ILE A 22 10.27 5.68 10.27
C ILE A 22 9.84 6.91 11.07
N SER A 23 9.93 8.07 10.42
CA SER A 23 9.30 9.31 10.85
C SER A 23 7.92 9.40 10.22
N VAL A 24 6.86 9.06 10.97
CA VAL A 24 5.48 9.05 10.45
C VAL A 24 5.02 10.40 9.90
N GLY A 25 5.57 11.53 10.38
CA GLY A 25 5.32 12.88 9.84
C GLY A 25 6.40 13.40 8.88
N GLY A 26 7.34 12.54 8.46
CA GLY A 26 8.48 12.88 7.60
C GLY A 26 8.10 13.21 6.14
N PRO A 27 9.07 13.65 5.33
CA PRO A 27 8.83 14.01 3.93
C PRO A 27 8.45 12.79 3.07
N THR A 28 7.52 12.95 2.12
CA THR A 28 7.12 11.92 1.14
C THR A 28 8.30 11.32 0.36
N THR A 29 9.43 12.02 0.26
CA THR A 29 10.66 11.51 -0.36
C THR A 29 11.29 10.30 0.36
N GLU A 30 10.87 10.02 1.59
CA GLU A 30 11.29 8.84 2.37
C GLU A 30 10.29 7.68 2.26
N TRP A 31 9.15 7.90 1.60
CA TRP A 31 8.09 6.92 1.46
C TRP A 31 8.09 6.31 0.07
N VAL A 32 7.57 5.08 -0.02
CA VAL A 32 7.32 4.40 -1.28
C VAL A 32 5.86 4.63 -1.68
N GLU A 33 5.67 5.09 -2.91
CA GLU A 33 4.36 5.33 -3.50
C GLU A 33 3.64 3.99 -3.79
N ILE A 34 2.38 3.87 -3.37
CA ILE A 34 1.54 2.74 -3.77
C ILE A 34 0.72 3.18 -4.98
N ILE A 35 1.11 2.70 -6.17
CA ILE A 35 0.47 3.05 -7.44
C ILE A 35 -0.48 1.95 -7.87
N TYR A 36 -1.75 2.30 -8.04
CA TYR A 36 -2.79 1.42 -8.55
C TYR A 36 -2.81 1.42 -10.08
N PRO A 37 -3.24 0.34 -10.75
CA PRO A 37 -3.22 0.20 -12.21
C PRO A 37 -4.17 1.14 -12.98
N GLY A 38 -4.90 2.01 -12.28
CA GLY A 38 -5.79 3.01 -12.87
C GLY A 38 -5.07 4.18 -13.57
N VAL A 39 -5.85 5.05 -14.22
CA VAL A 39 -5.34 6.25 -14.93
C VAL A 39 -4.97 7.40 -14.00
N GLN A 40 -5.41 7.34 -12.75
CA GLN A 40 -5.25 8.36 -11.73
C GLN A 40 -5.03 7.66 -10.39
N SER A 41 -4.21 8.25 -9.51
CA SER A 41 -3.94 7.62 -8.21
C SER A 41 -5.19 7.49 -7.35
N ASP A 42 -6.08 8.48 -7.43
CA ASP A 42 -7.42 8.40 -6.87
C ASP A 42 -8.34 9.45 -7.48
N TYR A 43 -9.61 9.12 -7.67
CA TYR A 43 -10.57 10.08 -8.22
C TYR A 43 -10.83 11.17 -7.18
N LEU A 44 -11.22 12.36 -7.66
CA LEU A 44 -11.50 13.47 -6.76
C LEU A 44 -12.99 13.51 -6.49
N THR A 45 -13.40 13.79 -5.26
CA THR A 45 -14.79 14.01 -4.86
C THR A 45 -15.71 12.81 -5.10
N ASP A 46 -15.18 11.60 -5.06
CA ASP A 46 -15.96 10.37 -5.20
C ASP A 46 -16.22 9.64 -3.89
N GLN A 47 -15.74 10.18 -2.76
CA GLN A 47 -16.25 9.79 -1.45
C GLN A 47 -17.77 9.92 -1.37
N GLN A 48 -18.39 8.99 -0.66
CA GLN A 48 -19.84 8.80 -0.73
C GLN A 48 -20.59 9.19 0.55
N THR A 49 -19.90 9.85 1.47
CA THR A 49 -20.43 10.29 2.77
C THR A 49 -20.81 11.78 2.80
N GLY A 50 -20.27 12.57 1.87
CA GLY A 50 -20.30 14.04 1.91
C GLY A 50 -19.28 14.66 2.87
N ILE A 51 -18.30 13.90 3.37
CA ILE A 51 -17.30 14.35 4.34
C ILE A 51 -15.92 14.37 3.67
N TYR A 52 -15.35 15.56 3.55
CA TYR A 52 -14.07 15.80 2.87
C TYR A 52 -12.89 14.99 3.44
N GLU A 53 -12.83 14.83 4.76
CA GLU A 53 -11.77 14.06 5.43
C GLU A 53 -11.73 12.58 5.06
N PHE A 54 -12.79 12.07 4.40
CA PHE A 54 -12.86 10.69 3.96
C PHE A 54 -12.57 10.51 2.48
N ASP A 55 -12.48 11.59 1.72
CA ASP A 55 -11.99 11.56 0.34
C ASP A 55 -10.48 11.30 0.39
N ILE A 56 -10.04 10.16 -0.10
CA ILE A 56 -8.65 9.98 -0.44
C ILE A 56 -8.40 10.89 -1.65
N VAL A 57 -7.21 11.49 -1.74
CA VAL A 57 -6.91 12.44 -2.82
C VAL A 57 -5.56 12.13 -3.44
N GLY A 58 -5.62 11.83 -4.73
CA GLY A 58 -4.47 11.51 -5.56
C GLY A 58 -4.46 12.34 -6.83
N SER A 59 -3.27 12.76 -7.24
CA SER A 59 -3.09 13.46 -8.52
C SER A 59 -3.43 12.56 -9.71
N ALA A 60 -4.03 13.16 -10.73
CA ALA A 60 -4.37 12.48 -11.98
C ALA A 60 -3.15 12.01 -12.79
N ASP A 61 -1.99 12.64 -12.59
CA ASP A 61 -0.74 12.27 -13.27
C ASP A 61 0.15 11.33 -12.43
N GLY A 62 -0.30 10.95 -11.23
CA GLY A 62 0.43 10.08 -10.31
C GLY A 62 1.64 10.75 -9.63
N SER A 63 1.84 12.06 -9.79
CA SER A 63 2.96 12.79 -9.16
C SER A 63 2.85 12.94 -7.64
N HIS A 64 1.63 12.82 -7.13
CA HIS A 64 1.25 12.77 -5.73
C HIS A 64 0.21 11.67 -5.55
N PRO A 65 0.59 10.46 -5.15
CA PRO A 65 -0.38 9.40 -4.93
C PRO A 65 -1.19 9.64 -3.65
N GLY A 66 -2.37 9.04 -3.60
CA GLY A 66 -3.21 9.03 -2.40
C GLY A 66 -2.61 8.19 -1.28
N ILE A 67 -1.77 7.19 -1.60
CA ILE A 67 -1.29 6.20 -0.65
C ILE A 67 0.22 5.98 -0.76
N TYR A 68 0.87 5.83 0.40
CA TYR A 68 2.27 5.51 0.53
C TYR A 68 2.51 4.43 1.59
N THR A 69 3.63 3.72 1.47
CA THR A 69 4.14 2.77 2.46
C THR A 69 5.59 3.07 2.82
N GLN A 70 6.06 2.63 3.98
CA GLN A 70 7.46 2.66 4.37
C GLN A 70 7.78 1.48 5.29
N PHE A 71 8.98 0.91 5.14
CA PHE A 71 9.44 -0.20 5.98
C PHE A 71 10.80 0.08 6.60
N ASP A 72 10.91 -0.22 7.89
CA ASP A 72 12.15 -0.25 8.63
C ASP A 72 12.35 -1.68 9.14
N ASN A 73 13.48 -2.30 8.80
CA ASN A 73 13.83 -3.66 9.21
C ASN A 73 14.43 -3.72 10.63
N GLY A 74 14.31 -2.66 11.42
CA GLY A 74 14.85 -2.59 12.78
C GLY A 74 16.37 -2.55 12.84
N GLY A 75 17.05 -2.41 11.69
CA GLY A 75 18.50 -2.44 11.58
C GLY A 75 19.13 -3.84 11.72
N ASP A 76 18.34 -4.92 11.63
CA ASP A 76 18.84 -6.30 11.66
C ASP A 76 18.56 -7.03 10.33
N ASP A 77 19.55 -7.02 9.43
CA ASP A 77 19.47 -7.73 8.16
C ASP A 77 19.38 -9.26 8.31
N LEU A 78 19.51 -9.83 9.51
CA LEU A 78 19.38 -11.28 9.75
C LEU A 78 17.97 -11.69 10.14
N SER A 79 17.19 -10.78 10.70
CA SER A 79 15.77 -10.98 10.96
C SER A 79 14.97 -10.60 9.71
N ARG A 80 13.83 -11.27 9.53
CA ARG A 80 12.89 -11.05 8.41
C ARG A 80 11.47 -10.79 8.87
N THR A 81 11.31 -10.63 10.17
CA THR A 81 10.01 -10.58 10.83
C THR A 81 9.95 -9.50 11.90
N ASP A 82 10.88 -8.55 11.91
CA ASP A 82 10.97 -7.46 12.87
C ASP A 82 10.89 -6.10 12.18
N GLY A 83 11.03 -5.04 12.98
CA GLY A 83 10.92 -3.68 12.49
C GLY A 83 9.48 -3.17 12.45
N GLU A 84 9.23 -2.22 11.55
CA GLU A 84 7.99 -1.46 11.48
C GLU A 84 7.53 -1.29 10.02
N LEU A 85 6.23 -1.48 9.79
CA LEU A 85 5.58 -1.15 8.53
C LEU A 85 4.67 0.06 8.75
N ALA A 86 4.72 1.03 7.85
CA ALA A 86 3.96 2.26 7.95
C ALA A 86 3.15 2.53 6.70
N PHE A 87 2.02 3.19 6.88
CA PHE A 87 1.14 3.63 5.82
C PHE A 87 0.84 5.12 5.97
N ARG A 88 0.68 5.78 4.82
CA ARG A 88 0.25 7.17 4.76
C ARG A 88 -0.82 7.34 3.70
N PHE A 89 -1.89 8.04 4.08
CA PHE A 89 -2.99 8.44 3.23
C PHE A 89 -2.94 9.95 3.07
N ARG A 90 -3.11 10.44 1.85
CA ARG A 90 -3.49 11.83 1.59
C ARG A 90 -5.00 11.87 1.46
N VAL A 91 -5.64 12.70 2.26
CA VAL A 91 -7.09 12.92 2.23
C VAL A 91 -7.43 14.39 2.01
N GLY A 92 -8.64 14.64 1.55
CA GLY A 92 -9.17 15.98 1.34
C GLY A 92 -9.24 16.80 2.63
N GLY A 93 -9.68 18.04 2.47
CA GLY A 93 -9.70 19.05 3.54
C GLY A 93 -10.36 18.59 4.84
N ASN A 94 -10.06 19.31 5.91
CA ASN A 94 -10.43 18.95 7.28
C ASN A 94 -11.54 19.84 7.82
N LYS A 95 -12.45 19.27 8.61
CA LYS A 95 -13.48 19.98 9.34
C LYS A 95 -12.88 20.63 10.57
N ASN A 96 -13.45 21.76 10.99
CA ASN A 96 -13.08 22.41 12.23
C ASN A 96 -13.91 21.82 13.40
N PRO A 97 -13.30 21.37 14.52
CA PRO A 97 -11.86 21.36 14.82
C PRO A 97 -11.11 20.26 14.09
N ALA A 98 -9.82 20.48 13.88
CA ALA A 98 -8.97 19.64 13.06
C ALA A 98 -8.70 18.26 13.69
N TYR A 99 -9.43 17.22 13.28
CA TYR A 99 -9.14 15.82 13.65
C TYR A 99 -9.80 14.87 12.65
N PHE A 100 -9.11 13.79 12.31
CA PHE A 100 -9.71 12.72 11.52
C PHE A 100 -10.78 11.98 12.34
N GLU A 101 -12.06 12.06 11.93
CA GLU A 101 -13.20 11.46 12.64
C GLU A 101 -13.58 10.04 12.17
N GLY A 102 -12.85 9.50 11.20
CA GLY A 102 -13.16 8.22 10.55
C GLY A 102 -12.20 7.10 10.85
N LEU A 103 -12.14 6.17 9.90
CA LEU A 103 -11.25 5.02 9.87
C LEU A 103 -10.49 5.04 8.54
N ALA A 104 -9.19 4.76 8.58
CA ALA A 104 -8.39 4.52 7.40
C ALA A 104 -7.89 3.08 7.43
N TRP A 105 -8.15 2.35 6.34
CA TRP A 105 -7.95 0.92 6.21
C TRP A 105 -7.01 0.60 5.06
N VAL A 106 -6.08 -0.31 5.32
CA VAL A 106 -5.26 -1.01 4.34
C VAL A 106 -5.62 -2.49 4.40
N GLY A 107 -6.43 -2.94 3.44
CA GLY A 107 -6.66 -4.35 3.18
C GLY A 107 -5.46 -4.97 2.48
N MET A 108 -5.13 -6.21 2.81
CA MET A 108 -3.94 -6.89 2.30
C MET A 108 -4.33 -8.26 1.73
N ASP A 109 -3.92 -8.53 0.50
CA ASP A 109 -3.80 -9.87 -0.07
C ASP A 109 -2.33 -10.29 0.05
N VAL A 110 -2.07 -11.31 0.86
CA VAL A 110 -0.70 -11.77 1.19
C VAL A 110 -0.38 -13.13 0.60
N ASN A 111 -1.32 -13.70 -0.15
CA ASN A 111 -1.19 -15.02 -0.76
C ASN A 111 -1.31 -14.99 -2.31
N GLY A 112 -1.74 -13.85 -2.86
CA GLY A 112 -1.82 -13.56 -4.30
C GLY A 112 -3.04 -14.15 -4.99
N ASP A 113 -4.14 -14.40 -4.26
CA ASP A 113 -5.38 -14.95 -4.82
C ASP A 113 -6.45 -13.90 -5.16
N GLY A 114 -6.15 -12.61 -4.92
CA GLY A 114 -7.07 -11.50 -5.13
C GLY A 114 -8.14 -11.35 -4.05
N VAL A 115 -8.01 -12.08 -2.93
CA VAL A 115 -8.87 -11.99 -1.74
C VAL A 115 -8.14 -11.20 -0.66
N LEU A 116 -8.83 -10.26 -0.01
CA LEU A 116 -8.24 -9.59 1.16
C LEU A 116 -8.27 -10.54 2.36
N ASP A 117 -7.08 -10.83 2.88
CA ASP A 117 -6.83 -11.76 3.98
C ASP A 117 -6.95 -11.08 5.35
N LEU A 118 -6.54 -9.80 5.44
CA LEU A 118 -6.54 -9.02 6.67
C LEU A 118 -6.62 -7.52 6.38
N PHE A 119 -6.85 -6.75 7.45
CA PHE A 119 -6.86 -5.30 7.43
C PHE A 119 -5.95 -4.74 8.52
N ALA A 120 -5.12 -3.77 8.16
CA ALA A 120 -4.47 -2.88 9.13
C ALA A 120 -5.10 -1.49 9.02
N GLY A 121 -5.26 -0.78 10.12
CA GLY A 121 -5.85 0.54 10.05
C GLY A 121 -5.69 1.36 11.31
N VAL A 122 -6.11 2.62 11.18
CA VAL A 122 -6.24 3.55 12.29
C VAL A 122 -7.68 3.97 12.45
N GLU A 123 -8.17 3.86 13.68
CA GLU A 123 -9.54 4.15 14.07
C GLU A 123 -9.54 5.27 15.10
N ASN A 124 -10.47 6.22 14.98
CA ASN A 124 -10.72 7.17 16.06
C ASN A 124 -12.05 6.84 16.75
N PRO A 125 -12.06 6.15 17.90
CA PRO A 125 -13.28 5.83 18.62
C PRO A 125 -13.82 7.07 19.39
N LYS A 126 -13.96 8.24 18.74
CA LYS A 126 -14.54 9.48 19.30
C LYS A 126 -14.01 9.90 20.69
N ALA A 127 -12.85 9.39 21.11
CA ALA A 127 -12.38 9.39 22.50
C ALA A 127 -10.93 9.90 22.66
N ALA A 128 -10.55 10.88 21.84
CA ALA A 128 -9.30 11.65 21.89
C ALA A 128 -7.98 10.90 21.60
N THR A 129 -7.98 9.56 21.53
CA THR A 129 -6.82 8.76 21.17
C THR A 129 -7.16 7.85 20.00
N TRP A 130 -6.34 7.87 18.94
CA TRP A 130 -6.48 6.94 17.83
C TRP A 130 -5.99 5.55 18.23
N THR A 131 -6.57 4.53 17.62
CA THR A 131 -6.17 3.14 17.82
C THR A 131 -5.65 2.59 16.50
N ILE A 132 -4.42 2.11 16.49
CA ILE A 132 -3.84 1.37 15.37
C ILE A 132 -4.15 -0.10 15.60
N SER A 133 -4.59 -0.81 14.59
CA SER A 133 -5.07 -2.19 14.75
C SER A 133 -4.85 -3.06 13.53
N ILE A 134 -4.80 -4.37 13.77
CA ILE A 134 -4.77 -5.43 12.76
C ILE A 134 -5.98 -6.32 13.00
N HIS A 135 -6.75 -6.58 11.95
CA HIS A 135 -8.00 -7.33 12.00
C HIS A 135 -8.00 -8.42 10.94
N ASP A 136 -8.63 -9.55 11.28
CA ASP A 136 -9.06 -10.55 10.32
C ASP A 136 -10.07 -9.96 9.32
N ALA A 137 -10.03 -10.42 8.06
CA ALA A 137 -10.92 -9.94 7.01
C ALA A 137 -12.39 -10.37 7.19
N GLY A 138 -12.71 -11.11 8.24
CA GLY A 138 -14.05 -11.47 8.65
C GLY A 138 -14.64 -12.61 7.84
N THR A 139 -15.95 -12.55 7.59
CA THR A 139 -16.72 -13.66 7.01
C THR A 139 -17.15 -13.43 5.57
N GLY A 140 -16.88 -12.25 5.04
CA GLY A 140 -17.11 -11.88 3.65
C GLY A 140 -16.22 -12.66 2.71
N ALA A 141 -16.58 -12.67 1.43
CA ALA A 141 -15.73 -13.26 0.40
C ALA A 141 -14.50 -12.38 0.11
N ASN A 142 -14.55 -11.08 0.44
CA ASN A 142 -13.44 -10.13 0.35
C ASN A 142 -12.74 -10.04 -1.02
N ILE A 143 -13.41 -10.46 -2.09
CA ILE A 143 -12.93 -10.38 -3.48
C ILE A 143 -13.33 -9.08 -4.19
N SER A 144 -14.24 -8.31 -3.60
CA SER A 144 -14.81 -7.09 -4.17
C SER A 144 -15.38 -6.18 -3.06
N PRO A 145 -15.57 -4.88 -3.33
CA PRO A 145 -16.12 -3.94 -2.35
C PRO A 145 -17.41 -4.40 -1.66
N SER A 146 -18.39 -4.89 -2.45
CA SER A 146 -19.69 -5.31 -1.94
C SER A 146 -19.66 -6.59 -1.10
N THR A 147 -18.55 -7.33 -1.15
CA THR A 147 -18.34 -8.58 -0.40
C THR A 147 -17.40 -8.41 0.78
N THR A 148 -16.91 -7.21 1.00
CA THR A 148 -15.94 -6.92 2.06
C THR A 148 -16.59 -7.00 3.43
N SER A 149 -15.91 -7.66 4.36
CA SER A 149 -16.14 -7.52 5.78
C SER A 149 -14.83 -7.23 6.48
N ILE A 150 -14.91 -6.78 7.74
CA ILE A 150 -13.76 -6.68 8.63
C ILE A 150 -14.23 -7.22 9.98
N SER A 151 -13.45 -8.11 10.60
CA SER A 151 -13.72 -8.52 11.98
C SER A 151 -13.72 -7.29 12.88
N THR A 152 -14.69 -7.15 13.77
CA THR A 152 -14.70 -6.04 14.75
C THR A 152 -13.80 -6.31 15.96
N THR A 153 -13.20 -7.50 16.02
CA THR A 153 -12.25 -7.86 17.08
C THR A 153 -10.85 -7.86 16.49
N PRO A 154 -9.97 -6.95 16.94
CA PRO A 154 -8.60 -6.90 16.44
C PRO A 154 -7.79 -8.09 16.95
N GLU A 155 -6.93 -8.61 16.09
CA GLU A 155 -5.83 -9.52 16.47
C GLU A 155 -4.78 -8.76 17.29
N PHE A 156 -4.49 -7.53 16.88
CA PHE A 156 -3.58 -6.62 17.58
C PHE A 156 -4.15 -5.20 17.64
N SER A 157 -3.93 -4.50 18.74
CA SER A 157 -4.40 -3.14 18.95
C SER A 157 -3.45 -2.34 19.83
N TYR A 158 -3.19 -1.10 19.42
CA TYR A 158 -2.30 -0.16 20.08
C TYR A 158 -2.95 1.21 20.19
N ASN A 159 -2.81 1.85 21.34
CA ASN A 159 -3.12 3.27 21.44
C ASN A 159 -2.04 4.06 20.70
N SER A 160 -2.46 5.00 19.86
CA SER A 160 -1.56 5.92 19.18
C SER A 160 -0.76 6.73 20.20
N ILE A 161 0.55 6.80 20.00
CA ILE A 161 1.46 7.70 20.70
C ILE A 161 2.22 8.57 19.68
N ALA A 162 2.85 9.63 20.18
CA ALA A 162 3.75 10.45 19.35
C ALA A 162 4.79 9.56 18.65
N GLY A 163 4.89 9.68 17.33
CA GLY A 163 5.79 8.89 16.49
C GLY A 163 5.18 7.62 15.90
N THR A 164 3.99 7.18 16.35
CA THR A 164 3.27 6.03 15.76
C THR A 164 2.08 6.43 14.90
N PHE A 165 1.58 7.64 15.10
CA PHE A 165 0.48 8.25 14.35
C PHE A 165 0.76 9.73 14.16
N ASP A 166 0.35 10.27 13.01
CA ASP A 166 0.37 11.69 12.69
C ASP A 166 -0.85 12.07 11.85
N TRP A 167 -1.51 13.17 12.23
CA TRP A 167 -2.57 13.84 11.47
C TRP A 167 -2.13 15.28 11.25
N ALA A 168 -1.67 15.59 10.04
CA ALA A 168 -1.04 16.86 9.75
C ALA A 168 -1.47 17.39 8.38
N PRO A 169 -1.62 18.72 8.22
CA PRO A 169 -1.86 19.30 6.91
C PRO A 169 -0.69 18.99 5.97
N VAL A 170 -0.98 18.85 4.69
CA VAL A 170 0.06 18.76 3.65
C VAL A 170 0.74 20.12 3.53
N THR A 171 2.07 20.11 3.52
CA THR A 171 2.94 21.28 3.46
C THR A 171 4.15 20.97 2.60
N SER A 172 4.93 21.99 2.22
CA SER A 172 6.21 21.79 1.54
C SER A 172 7.27 21.08 2.38
N THR A 173 7.02 20.85 3.68
CA THR A 173 7.96 20.13 4.56
C THR A 173 7.73 18.62 4.49
N ASN A 174 6.46 18.19 4.59
CA ASN A 174 6.09 16.77 4.55
C ASN A 174 5.76 16.28 3.12
N ASP A 175 5.52 17.18 2.16
CA ASP A 175 5.47 16.88 0.73
C ASP A 175 6.32 17.88 -0.09
N PRO A 176 7.66 17.72 -0.14
CA PRO A 176 8.55 18.72 -0.73
C PRO A 176 8.40 18.93 -2.24
N SER A 177 7.85 17.96 -2.97
CA SER A 177 7.58 18.08 -4.41
C SER A 177 6.26 18.79 -4.69
N ALA A 178 5.36 18.92 -3.71
CA ALA A 178 4.04 19.48 -3.92
C ALA A 178 4.09 20.98 -4.23
N THR A 179 3.41 21.33 -5.32
CA THR A 179 3.11 22.71 -5.71
C THR A 179 1.64 23.07 -5.48
N ASN A 180 0.80 22.07 -5.22
CA ASN A 180 -0.59 22.19 -4.82
C ASN A 180 -0.83 21.37 -3.54
N PHE A 181 -1.45 21.99 -2.53
CA PHE A 181 -1.78 21.38 -1.23
C PHE A 181 -3.27 21.10 -1.06
N ASP A 182 -4.07 21.38 -2.10
CA ASP A 182 -5.53 21.19 -2.17
C ASP A 182 -5.80 20.49 -3.52
N LEU A 183 -5.62 19.16 -3.56
CA LEU A 183 -5.70 18.40 -4.81
C LEU A 183 -7.13 18.21 -5.29
N ASP A 184 -8.09 18.10 -4.39
CA ASP A 184 -9.52 17.99 -4.71
C ASP A 184 -10.14 19.33 -5.14
N GLY A 185 -9.47 20.45 -4.86
CA GLY A 185 -9.97 21.79 -5.14
C GLY A 185 -11.11 22.20 -4.21
N GLY A 186 -11.19 21.56 -3.03
CA GLY A 186 -12.19 21.79 -2.00
C GLY A 186 -12.07 23.15 -1.30
N GLY A 187 -10.97 23.87 -1.52
CA GLY A 187 -10.70 25.19 -0.95
C GLY A 187 -10.04 25.15 0.43
N GLU A 188 -9.69 23.96 0.90
CA GLU A 188 -8.98 23.69 2.15
C GLU A 188 -7.74 22.84 1.86
N THR A 189 -6.72 22.96 2.70
CA THR A 189 -5.51 22.14 2.54
C THR A 189 -5.80 20.67 2.88
N ASP A 190 -5.35 19.77 2.01
CA ASP A 190 -5.31 18.32 2.20
C ASP A 190 -4.57 17.94 3.49
N TYR A 191 -4.82 16.74 4.00
CA TYR A 191 -4.16 16.21 5.18
C TYR A 191 -3.48 14.86 4.91
N PHE A 192 -2.41 14.60 5.64
CA PHE A 192 -1.86 13.26 5.78
C PHE A 192 -2.38 12.57 7.03
N ILE A 193 -2.86 11.33 6.87
CA ILE A 193 -3.02 10.34 7.94
C ILE A 193 -1.84 9.41 7.83
N SER A 194 -0.93 9.41 8.80
CA SER A 194 0.21 8.50 8.81
C SER A 194 0.20 7.65 10.06
N PHE A 195 0.44 6.35 9.93
CA PHE A 195 0.56 5.45 11.07
C PHE A 195 1.54 4.33 10.78
N LYS A 196 2.05 3.70 11.84
CA LYS A 196 2.92 2.51 11.73
C LYS A 196 2.57 1.45 12.75
N LEU A 197 2.90 0.21 12.43
CA LEU A 197 2.67 -0.97 13.25
C LEU A 197 3.94 -1.83 13.35
N PRO A 198 4.10 -2.61 14.43
CA PRO A 198 5.19 -3.58 14.53
C PRO A 198 5.05 -4.66 13.45
N PHE A 199 6.08 -4.85 12.62
CA PHE A 199 6.02 -5.83 11.54
C PHE A 199 5.93 -7.27 12.06
N ALA A 200 6.51 -7.55 13.23
CA ALA A 200 6.39 -8.85 13.90
C ALA A 200 4.93 -9.24 14.20
N ASP A 201 4.10 -8.27 14.57
CA ASP A 201 2.70 -8.52 14.89
C ASP A 201 1.89 -8.75 13.59
N LEU A 202 2.23 -8.05 12.51
CA LEU A 202 1.68 -8.33 11.17
C LEU A 202 2.04 -9.73 10.69
N VAL A 203 3.31 -10.12 10.79
CA VAL A 203 3.80 -11.47 10.46
C VAL A 203 3.07 -12.53 11.29
N SER A 204 2.89 -12.28 12.59
CA SER A 204 2.18 -13.18 13.49
C SER A 204 0.69 -13.32 13.11
N ALA A 205 0.02 -12.21 12.79
CA ALA A 205 -1.36 -12.22 12.33
C ALA A 205 -1.49 -13.00 11.02
N ILE A 206 -0.69 -12.68 10.00
CA ILE A 206 -0.74 -13.33 8.69
C ILE A 206 -0.53 -14.84 8.81
N ASN A 207 0.52 -15.28 9.52
CA ASN A 207 0.81 -16.71 9.64
C ASN A 207 -0.24 -17.48 10.44
N THR A 208 -1.06 -16.78 11.24
CA THR A 208 -2.19 -17.35 11.98
C THR A 208 -3.44 -17.42 11.10
N LEU A 209 -3.77 -16.33 10.41
CA LEU A 209 -5.00 -16.16 9.63
C LEU A 209 -4.92 -16.83 8.25
N VAL A 210 -3.73 -16.91 7.67
CA VAL A 210 -3.44 -17.51 6.36
C VAL A 210 -2.37 -18.60 6.52
N PRO A 211 -2.72 -19.79 7.02
CA PRO A 211 -1.76 -20.84 7.29
C PRO A 211 -1.04 -21.31 6.02
N GLY A 212 0.29 -21.42 6.09
CA GLY A 212 1.12 -21.93 4.99
C GLY A 212 1.78 -20.85 4.12
N THR A 213 1.53 -19.57 4.40
CA THR A 213 2.21 -18.45 3.72
C THR A 213 3.69 -18.36 4.09
N ASP A 214 4.05 -18.76 5.33
CA ASP A 214 5.38 -18.58 5.93
C ASP A 214 5.88 -17.14 5.69
N PHE A 215 5.04 -16.18 6.12
CA PHE A 215 5.17 -14.77 5.78
C PHE A 215 6.38 -14.10 6.45
N ASP A 216 7.10 -13.29 5.68
CA ASP A 216 8.27 -12.49 6.07
C ASP A 216 8.41 -11.25 5.16
N ASP A 217 9.43 -10.41 5.40
CA ASP A 217 9.66 -9.16 4.65
C ASP A 217 9.96 -9.33 3.15
N THR A 218 10.20 -10.57 2.69
CA THR A 218 10.46 -10.90 1.27
C THR A 218 9.21 -11.33 0.51
N LYS A 219 8.08 -11.49 1.20
CA LYS A 219 6.83 -11.94 0.58
C LYS A 219 6.06 -10.82 -0.08
N ALA A 220 5.24 -11.22 -1.05
CA ALA A 220 4.32 -10.35 -1.74
C ALA A 220 3.18 -9.90 -0.83
N ILE A 221 2.82 -8.63 -0.97
CA ILE A 221 1.64 -8.01 -0.40
C ILE A 221 1.02 -7.15 -1.50
N ALA A 222 -0.26 -7.36 -1.78
CA ALA A 222 -1.05 -6.44 -2.58
C ALA A 222 -2.03 -5.70 -1.65
N TYR A 223 -2.23 -4.41 -1.91
CA TYR A 223 -2.97 -3.52 -1.03
C TYR A 223 -4.28 -3.05 -1.66
N VAL A 224 -5.31 -2.90 -0.84
CA VAL A 224 -6.50 -2.08 -1.10
C VAL A 224 -6.55 -1.02 0.00
N ALA A 225 -6.60 0.26 -0.38
CA ALA A 225 -6.71 1.35 0.57
C ALA A 225 -8.10 1.99 0.54
N ALA A 226 -8.62 2.32 1.72
CA ALA A 226 -9.97 2.81 1.86
C ALA A 226 -10.16 3.65 3.12
N THR A 227 -11.16 4.53 3.12
CA THR A 227 -11.66 5.19 4.33
C THR A 227 -13.05 4.67 4.68
N SER A 228 -13.45 4.82 5.94
CA SER A 228 -14.75 4.32 6.41
C SER A 228 -15.31 5.12 7.59
N THR A 229 -16.63 5.05 7.73
CA THR A 229 -17.39 5.56 8.88
C THR A 229 -17.66 4.50 9.94
N GLN A 230 -17.47 3.22 9.60
CA GLN A 230 -17.71 2.08 10.49
C GLN A 230 -16.60 1.03 10.34
N GLY A 231 -16.31 0.29 11.41
CA GLY A 231 -15.17 -0.63 11.49
C GLY A 231 -15.35 -2.00 10.84
N ASN A 232 -16.52 -2.30 10.27
CA ASN A 232 -16.81 -3.65 9.74
C ASN A 232 -16.97 -3.71 8.22
N SER A 233 -16.76 -2.59 7.50
CA SER A 233 -16.89 -2.53 6.04
C SER A 233 -16.21 -1.30 5.48
N LEU A 234 -15.79 -1.38 4.21
CA LEU A 234 -15.29 -0.23 3.44
C LEU A 234 -16.47 0.56 2.86
N ASN A 235 -16.71 1.78 3.35
CA ASN A 235 -17.98 2.47 3.03
C ASN A 235 -17.91 3.98 2.82
N ALA A 236 -16.74 4.61 2.92
CA ALA A 236 -16.62 6.04 2.62
C ALA A 236 -15.97 6.27 1.27
N ASP A 237 -14.74 5.77 1.10
CA ASP A 237 -13.98 5.92 -0.14
C ASP A 237 -13.02 4.75 -0.39
N LEU A 238 -12.65 4.53 -1.66
CA LEU A 238 -11.76 3.47 -2.13
C LEU A 238 -10.72 4.05 -3.08
N ASN A 239 -9.45 4.00 -2.68
CA ASN A 239 -8.38 4.58 -3.48
C ASN A 239 -8.29 3.94 -4.88
N GLY A 240 -8.21 4.77 -5.91
CA GLY A 240 -7.98 4.39 -7.30
C GLY A 240 -9.26 4.03 -8.06
N VAL A 241 -10.43 4.14 -7.45
CA VAL A 241 -11.71 3.69 -8.03
C VAL A 241 -12.78 4.76 -7.96
N GLU A 242 -13.20 5.28 -9.12
CA GLU A 242 -14.32 6.22 -9.23
C GLU A 242 -15.62 5.56 -8.75
N ALA A 243 -16.01 5.83 -7.51
CA ALA A 243 -17.19 5.26 -6.85
C ALA A 243 -17.26 3.71 -6.92
N GLY A 244 -16.80 3.02 -5.88
CA GLY A 244 -16.68 1.55 -5.94
C GLY A 244 -17.39 0.73 -4.87
N ARG A 245 -17.88 1.31 -3.77
CA ARG A 245 -18.15 0.53 -2.54
C ARG A 245 -19.17 -0.62 -2.70
N ASP A 246 -20.12 -0.48 -3.61
CA ASP A 246 -21.21 -1.45 -3.84
C ASP A 246 -20.92 -2.35 -5.07
N SER A 247 -19.72 -2.24 -5.65
CA SER A 247 -19.30 -3.01 -6.82
C SER A 247 -19.13 -4.50 -6.50
N THR A 248 -19.60 -5.34 -7.41
CA THR A 248 -19.34 -6.80 -7.42
C THR A 248 -18.15 -7.16 -8.30
N THR A 249 -17.54 -6.18 -8.97
CA THR A 249 -16.33 -6.37 -9.77
C THR A 249 -15.17 -6.69 -8.83
N THR A 250 -14.33 -7.67 -9.19
CA THR A 250 -13.20 -8.06 -8.35
C THR A 250 -12.22 -6.91 -8.19
N TRP A 251 -11.46 -6.89 -7.09
CA TRP A 251 -10.47 -5.83 -6.82
C TRP A 251 -9.49 -5.61 -7.98
N GLU A 252 -8.98 -6.70 -8.53
CA GLU A 252 -8.07 -6.69 -9.69
C GLU A 252 -8.70 -6.03 -10.91
N ILE A 253 -9.92 -6.45 -11.30
CA ILE A 253 -10.61 -5.90 -12.48
C ILE A 253 -11.05 -4.46 -12.25
N LEU A 254 -11.39 -4.12 -11.01
CA LEU A 254 -11.76 -2.77 -10.61
C LEU A 254 -10.56 -1.82 -10.61
N GLY A 255 -9.34 -2.36 -10.62
CA GLY A 255 -8.10 -1.59 -10.51
C GLY A 255 -7.83 -1.05 -9.10
N ALA A 256 -8.53 -1.58 -8.09
CA ALA A 256 -8.41 -1.16 -6.70
C ALA A 256 -7.36 -1.97 -5.92
N LEU A 257 -6.74 -2.98 -6.55
CA LEU A 257 -5.67 -3.77 -5.96
C LEU A 257 -4.33 -3.25 -6.49
N SER A 258 -3.39 -2.95 -5.59
CA SER A 258 -2.04 -2.59 -6.00
C SER A 258 -1.33 -3.77 -6.66
N PRO A 259 -0.24 -3.54 -7.41
CA PRO A 259 0.72 -4.59 -7.72
C PRO A 259 1.23 -5.26 -6.43
N GLU A 260 1.73 -6.48 -6.56
CA GLU A 260 2.43 -7.18 -5.48
C GLU A 260 3.73 -6.43 -5.14
N LEU A 261 3.87 -6.04 -3.88
CA LEU A 261 5.05 -5.36 -3.32
C LEU A 261 5.65 -6.22 -2.20
N THR A 262 6.96 -6.19 -2.01
CA THR A 262 7.60 -6.61 -0.74
C THR A 262 7.29 -5.60 0.37
N ALA A 263 7.65 -5.92 1.62
CA ALA A 263 7.43 -5.01 2.75
C ALA A 263 8.07 -3.64 2.52
N ASP A 264 9.26 -3.60 1.90
CA ASP A 264 9.96 -2.37 1.52
C ASP A 264 9.38 -1.62 0.31
N GLY A 265 8.25 -2.09 -0.23
CA GLY A 265 7.58 -1.47 -1.37
C GLY A 265 8.22 -1.79 -2.72
N THR A 266 9.18 -2.72 -2.79
CA THR A 266 9.75 -3.15 -4.08
C THR A 266 8.72 -3.97 -4.86
N PRO A 267 8.39 -3.60 -6.11
CA PRO A 267 7.48 -4.38 -6.92
C PRO A 267 8.02 -5.77 -7.23
N ILE A 268 7.20 -6.79 -7.01
CA ILE A 268 7.49 -8.18 -7.38
C ILE A 268 6.97 -8.39 -8.81
N PRO A 269 7.85 -8.70 -9.79
CA PRO A 269 7.39 -8.87 -11.16
C PRO A 269 6.46 -10.08 -11.29
N GLU A 270 5.31 -9.87 -11.93
CA GLU A 270 4.37 -10.95 -12.21
C GLU A 270 5.06 -12.13 -12.92
N PRO A 271 4.72 -13.39 -12.59
CA PRO A 271 5.33 -14.59 -13.19
C PRO A 271 5.34 -14.58 -14.74
N ALA A 272 4.35 -13.95 -15.37
CA ALA A 272 4.26 -13.79 -16.82
C ALA A 272 5.43 -12.98 -17.41
N THR A 273 5.94 -11.99 -16.68
CA THR A 273 7.07 -11.16 -17.12
C THR A 273 8.34 -11.99 -17.27
N TYR A 274 8.60 -12.89 -16.31
CA TYR A 274 9.72 -13.83 -16.40
C TYR A 274 9.55 -14.81 -17.56
N ALA A 275 8.34 -15.32 -17.78
CA ALA A 275 8.06 -16.23 -18.90
C ALA A 275 8.32 -15.56 -20.26
N VAL A 276 7.94 -14.28 -20.43
CA VAL A 276 8.19 -13.51 -21.65
C VAL A 276 9.69 -13.24 -21.84
N LEU A 277 10.40 -12.82 -20.79
CA LEU A 277 11.85 -12.58 -20.87
C LEU A 277 12.64 -13.84 -21.20
N LEU A 278 12.27 -14.97 -20.58
CA LEU A 278 12.86 -16.29 -20.90
C LEU A 278 12.50 -16.73 -22.31
N GLY A 279 11.25 -16.51 -22.75
CA GLY A 279 10.80 -16.79 -24.10
C GLY A 279 11.57 -16.00 -25.17
N LEU A 280 11.75 -14.70 -24.96
CA LEU A 280 12.54 -13.83 -25.83
C LEU A 280 14.03 -14.24 -25.84
N SER A 281 14.59 -14.58 -24.68
CA SER A 281 15.96 -15.07 -24.57
C SER A 281 16.18 -16.38 -25.33
N ALA A 282 15.23 -17.32 -25.24
CA ALA A 282 15.24 -18.56 -26.02
C ALA A 282 15.11 -18.30 -27.52
N LEU A 283 14.29 -17.32 -27.93
CA LEU A 283 14.14 -16.92 -29.34
C LEU A 283 15.43 -16.33 -29.90
N ILE A 284 16.13 -15.48 -29.14
CA ILE A 284 17.42 -14.89 -29.54
C ILE A 284 18.50 -15.97 -29.69
N LEU A 285 18.58 -16.91 -28.73
CA LEU A 285 19.55 -18.01 -28.78
C LEU A 285 19.29 -18.95 -29.96
N THR A 286 18.02 -19.24 -30.28
CA THR A 286 17.65 -20.08 -31.43
C THR A 286 17.81 -19.35 -32.77
N GLY A 287 17.52 -18.05 -32.82
CA GLY A 287 17.74 -17.20 -34.00
C GLY A 287 19.22 -17.07 -34.37
N ARG A 288 20.10 -16.88 -33.37
CA ARG A 288 21.56 -16.82 -33.60
C ARG A 288 22.16 -18.12 -34.12
N ARG A 289 21.60 -19.28 -33.74
CA ARG A 289 22.03 -20.58 -34.27
C ARG A 289 21.69 -20.78 -35.75
N ARG A 290 20.65 -20.12 -36.26
CA ARG A 290 20.29 -20.19 -37.69
C ARG A 290 21.19 -19.31 -38.54
N LEU A 291 21.57 -18.13 -38.06
CA LEU A 291 22.39 -17.16 -38.81
C LEU A 291 23.88 -17.57 -38.94
N CYS A 292 24.38 -18.47 -38.09
CA CYS A 292 25.76 -18.98 -38.21
C CYS A 292 25.88 -20.28 -39.04
N ARG A 293 24.81 -20.69 -39.74
CA ARG A 293 24.76 -21.91 -40.54
C ARG A 293 24.78 -21.70 -42.07
N ASP A 294 24.90 -20.44 -42.50
CA ASP A 294 25.18 -20.02 -43.86
C ASP A 294 26.62 -19.45 -43.94
#